data_AF-A0A5D2SK21-F1
#
_entry.id   AF-A0A5D2SK21-F1
#
_cell.length_a   1.000
_cell.length_b   1.000
_cell.length_c   1.000
_cell.angle_alpha   90.00
_cell.angle_beta   90.00
_cell.angle_gamma   90.00
#
_symmetry.space_group_name_H-M   'P 1'
#
loop_
_entity.id
_entity.type
_entity.pdbx_description
1 polymer ?
#
loop_
_entity_poly.entity_id
_entity_poly.type
_entity_poly.pdbx_seq_one_letter_code
_entity_poly.pdbx_strand_id
1 'polypeptide(L)' 'MKTLLICFALISMVVVQVGVAARSGITNIHPRVLDPCKRLGGLHPGCHLNPKSAPTQANAYNCGCSRHHRYR' A
#
# COMPACT_ATOMS: atom_id res chain seq x y z
N MET A 1 42.97 -14.45 -5.55
CA MET A 1 41.82 -15.34 -5.27
C MET A 1 41.20 -15.07 -3.89
N LYS A 2 41.91 -15.31 -2.78
CA LYS A 2 41.38 -15.20 -1.41
C LYS A 2 40.84 -13.80 -1.04
N THR A 3 41.56 -12.74 -1.39
CA THR A 3 41.15 -11.35 -1.15
C THR A 3 39.87 -10.97 -1.91
N LEU A 4 39.72 -11.44 -3.16
CA LEU A 4 38.51 -11.22 -3.95
C LEU A 4 37.28 -11.92 -3.33
N LEU A 5 37.45 -13.15 -2.86
CA LEU A 5 36.38 -13.91 -2.18
C LEU A 5 35.92 -13.20 -0.90
N ILE A 6 36.86 -12.62 -0.14
CA ILE A 6 36.54 -11.82 1.05
C ILE A 6 35.76 -10.56 0.66
N CYS A 7 36.17 -9.83 -0.37
CA CYS A 7 35.41 -8.67 -0.86
C CYS A 7 33.98 -9.03 -1.29
N PHE A 8 33.79 -10.11 -2.06
CA PHE A 8 32.47 -10.56 -2.48
C PHE A 8 31.57 -10.95 -1.30
N ALA A 9 32.13 -11.61 -0.29
CA ALA A 9 31.39 -11.95 0.94
C ALA A 9 30.92 -10.70 1.69
N LEU A 10 31.79 -9.68 1.82
CA LEU A 10 31.45 -8.42 2.48
C LEU A 10 30.34 -7.65 1.74
N ILE A 11 30.44 -7.54 0.41
CA ILE A 11 29.42 -6.87 -0.41
C ILE A 11 28.08 -7.60 -0.30
N SER A 12 28.09 -8.93 -0.35
CA SER A 12 26.87 -9.74 -0.23
C SER A 12 26.20 -9.55 1.13
N MET A 13 26.97 -9.50 2.22
CA MET A 13 26.48 -9.21 3.56
C MET A 13 25.80 -7.84 3.63
N VAL A 14 26.42 -6.80 3.07
CA VAL A 14 25.87 -5.43 3.05
C VAL A 14 24.57 -5.36 2.25
N VAL A 15 24.52 -5.96 1.07
CA VAL A 15 23.30 -5.98 0.23
C VAL A 15 22.15 -6.69 0.93
N VAL A 16 22.41 -7.82 1.60
CA VAL A 16 21.40 -8.54 2.38
C VAL A 16 20.88 -7.69 3.54
N GLN A 17 21.77 -7.03 4.30
CA GLN A 17 21.36 -6.16 5.41
C GLN A 17 20.52 -4.97 4.94
N VAL A 18 20.91 -4.30 3.85
CA VAL A 18 20.13 -3.20 3.26
C VAL A 18 18.78 -3.69 2.75
N GLY A 19 18.73 -4.86 2.11
CA GLY A 19 17.48 -5.46 1.64
C GLY A 19 16.53 -5.85 2.78
N VAL A 20 17.06 -6.35 3.90
CA VAL A 20 16.29 -6.66 5.11
C VAL A 20 15.78 -5.37 5.77
N ALA A 21 16.62 -4.34 5.90
CA ALA A 21 16.24 -3.04 6.44
C ALA A 21 15.19 -2.32 5.57
N ALA A 22 15.31 -2.39 4.25
CA ALA A 22 14.32 -1.86 3.32
C ALA A 22 12.98 -2.58 3.44
N ARG A 23 12.98 -3.90 3.66
CA ARG A 23 11.76 -4.69 3.85
C ARG A 23 11.12 -4.49 5.23
N SER A 24 11.91 -4.28 6.29
CA SER A 24 11.38 -3.95 7.61
C SER A 24 10.88 -2.50 7.70
N GLY A 25 11.43 -1.60 6.88
CA GLY A 25 10.97 -0.21 6.71
C GLY A 25 9.71 -0.08 5.84
N ILE A 26 9.32 -1.11 5.09
CA ILE A 26 7.96 -1.22 4.55
C ILE A 26 7.06 -1.60 5.73
N THR A 27 6.77 -0.60 6.57
CA THR A 27 5.56 -0.62 7.38
C THR A 27 4.43 -0.81 6.38
N ASN A 28 3.86 -2.03 6.33
CA ASN A 28 2.70 -2.33 5.51
C ASN A 28 1.75 -1.15 5.59
N ILE A 29 1.47 -0.50 4.45
CA ILE A 29 0.53 0.60 4.40
C ILE A 29 -0.71 0.09 5.09
N HIS A 30 -1.05 0.69 6.24
CA HIS A 30 -2.10 0.16 7.09
C HIS A 30 -3.34 -0.02 6.21
N PRO A 31 -4.04 -1.17 6.23
CA PRO A 31 -5.16 -1.41 5.33
C PRO A 31 -6.26 -0.33 5.37
N ARG A 32 -6.31 0.46 6.45
CA ARG A 32 -7.18 1.64 6.59
C ARG A 32 -6.82 2.83 5.69
N VAL A 33 -5.62 2.85 5.12
CA VAL A 33 -5.21 3.85 4.13
C VAL A 33 -5.74 3.48 2.74
N LEU A 34 -5.94 2.19 2.47
CA LEU A 34 -6.49 1.69 1.20
C LEU A 34 -8.00 1.89 1.09
N ASP A 35 -8.72 1.84 2.23
CA ASP A 35 -10.17 2.04 2.28
C ASP A 35 -10.52 3.32 3.06
N PRO A 36 -10.86 4.42 2.36
CA PRO A 36 -11.27 5.67 2.99
C PRO A 36 -12.39 5.51 4.01
N CYS A 37 -13.27 4.52 3.85
CA CYS A 37 -14.39 4.28 4.76
C CYS A 37 -13.97 3.66 6.09
N LYS A 38 -12.78 3.07 6.17
CA LYS A 38 -12.22 2.50 7.41
C LYS A 38 -11.35 3.49 8.17
N ARG A 39 -11.21 4.73 7.68
CA ARG A 39 -10.44 5.78 8.34
C ARG A 39 -11.18 6.27 9.59
N LEU A 40 -10.46 6.36 10.71
CA LEU A 40 -10.97 6.94 11.95
C LEU A 40 -11.39 8.41 11.72
N GLY A 41 -12.45 8.86 12.40
CA GLY A 41 -12.96 10.22 12.27
C GLY A 41 -14.46 10.32 11.93
N GLY A 42 -15.19 9.20 11.88
CA GLY A 42 -16.63 9.17 11.64
C GLY A 42 -16.99 8.61 10.26
N LEU A 43 -18.27 8.72 9.90
CA LEU A 43 -18.77 8.28 8.60
C LEU A 43 -18.32 9.27 7.53
N HIS A 44 -17.49 8.81 6.59
CA HIS A 44 -17.02 9.65 5.48
C HIS A 44 -18.10 9.75 4.39
N PRO A 45 -18.14 10.87 3.63
CA PRO A 45 -19.05 11.01 2.49
C PRO A 45 -18.88 9.86 1.49
N GLY A 46 -19.99 9.25 1.08
CA GLY A 46 -20.01 8.08 0.17
C GLY A 46 -19.80 6.73 0.86
N CYS A 47 -19.45 6.72 2.14
CA CYS A 47 -19.33 5.50 2.95
C CYS A 47 -20.65 5.14 3.61
N HIS A 48 -20.88 3.83 3.79
CA HIS A 48 -22.14 3.33 4.32
C HIS A 48 -21.88 2.44 5.54
N LEU A 49 -22.78 2.49 6.52
CA LEU A 49 -22.68 1.71 7.76
C LEU A 49 -22.82 0.21 7.51
N ASN A 50 -23.65 -0.16 6.53
CA ASN A 50 -23.74 -1.54 6.04
C ASN A 50 -22.63 -1.78 5.01
N PRO A 51 -21.67 -2.69 5.25
CA PRO A 51 -20.57 -2.97 4.32
C PRO A 51 -21.00 -3.68 3.02
N LYS A 52 -22.25 -4.17 2.94
CA LYS A 52 -22.80 -4.84 1.75
C LYS A 52 -23.51 -3.89 0.78
N SER A 53 -23.68 -2.62 1.13
CA SER A 53 -24.35 -1.66 0.25
C SER A 53 -23.45 -1.28 -0.93
N ALA A 54 -24.07 -0.90 -2.04
CA ALA A 54 -23.34 -0.33 -3.17
C ALA A 54 -22.59 0.96 -2.75
N PRO A 55 -21.42 1.25 -3.35
CA PRO A 55 -20.74 2.52 -3.16
C PRO A 55 -21.66 3.67 -3.54
N THR A 56 -21.73 4.69 -2.69
CA THR A 56 -22.50 5.91 -2.97
C THR A 56 -21.56 7.02 -3.44
N GLN A 57 -22.02 7.88 -4.34
CA GLN A 57 -21.23 9.00 -4.80
C GLN A 57 -20.92 9.93 -3.62
N ALA A 58 -19.63 10.22 -3.40
CA ALA A 58 -19.18 11.02 -2.27
C ALA A 58 -19.42 12.54 -2.44
N ASN A 59 -19.58 13.01 -3.68
CA ASN A 59 -19.80 14.41 -4.02
C ASN A 59 -20.60 14.54 -5.33
N ALA A 60 -21.07 15.75 -5.66
CA ALA A 60 -21.88 15.99 -6.87
C ALA A 60 -21.07 16.02 -8.18
N TYR A 61 -19.74 15.98 -8.11
CA TYR A 61 -18.89 16.07 -9.30
C TYR A 61 -18.79 14.71 -9.98
N ASN A 62 -18.82 14.72 -11.31
CA ASN A 62 -18.62 13.51 -12.10
C ASN A 62 -17.12 13.22 -12.18
N CYS A 63 -16.64 12.27 -11.39
CA CYS A 63 -15.21 11.90 -11.39
C CYS A 63 -14.73 11.27 -12.70
N GLY A 64 -15.65 10.93 -13.61
CA GLY A 64 -15.36 10.16 -14.82
C GLY A 64 -15.01 8.70 -14.48
N CYS A 65 -15.39 7.78 -15.36
CA CYS A 65 -14.94 6.39 -15.24
C CYS A 65 -13.55 6.25 -15.86
N SER A 66 -12.52 6.14 -15.02
CA SER A 66 -11.21 5.66 -15.46
C SER A 66 -11.35 4.23 -15.98
N ARG A 67 -10.90 3.96 -17.21
CA ARG A 67 -10.91 2.61 -17.80
C ARG A 67 -10.20 1.55 -16.94
N HIS A 68 -9.39 1.96 -15.97
CA HIS A 68 -8.67 1.08 -15.05
C HIS A 68 -9.54 0.46 -13.94
N HIS A 69 -10.76 0.97 -13.71
CA HIS A 69 -11.71 0.41 -12.74
C HIS A 69 -12.95 -0.18 -13.42
N ARG A 70 -12.77 -0.94 -14.50
CA ARG A 70 -13.80 -1.90 -14.92
C ARG A 70 -13.67 -3.16 -14.07
N TYR A 71 -14.31 -3.18 -12.91
CA TYR A 71 -14.72 -4.45 -12.31
C TYR A 71 -16.24 -4.49 -12.24
N ARG A 72 -16.79 -5.54 -12.83
CA ARG A 72 -18.15 -6.01 -12.67
C ARG A 72 -18.19 -6.90 -11.42
#